data_AF-A0A544Y5C5-F1
#
_entry.id   AF-A0A544Y5C5-F1
#
_cell.length_a   1.000
_cell.length_b   1.000
_cell.length_c   1.000
_cell.angle_alpha   90.00
_cell.angle_beta   90.00
_cell.angle_gamma   90.00
#
_symmetry.space_group_name_H-M   'P 1'
#
loop_
_entity.id
_entity.type
_entity.pdbx_description
1 polymer ?
#
loop_
_entity_poly.entity_id
_entity_poly.type
_entity_poly.pdbx_seq_one_letter_code
_entity_poly.pdbx_strand_id
1 'polypeptide(L)' 'MAITAGVAGIAGDSSGAIGRHAHLSLRRIRVAAVPALVPENLAALGELLDVTSAHSVLHRDDLVVRTERTVWTAGRT' A
#
# COMPACT_ATOMS: atom_id res chain seq x y z
N MET A 1 -24.09 -15.58 3.00
CA MET A 1 -23.95 -14.85 1.74
C MET A 1 -23.02 -13.67 1.99
N ALA A 2 -21.87 -13.57 1.32
CA ALA A 2 -20.97 -12.43 1.47
C ALA A 2 -21.30 -11.40 0.38
N ILE A 3 -21.56 -10.16 0.77
CA ILE A 3 -21.76 -9.06 -0.18
C ILE A 3 -20.43 -8.32 -0.22
N THR A 4 -19.74 -8.34 -1.36
CA THR A 4 -18.54 -7.52 -1.54
C THR A 4 -19.00 -6.08 -1.76
N ALA A 5 -18.79 -5.22 -0.76
CA ALA A 5 -19.02 -3.78 -0.93
C ALA A 5 -17.87 -3.20 -1.77
N GLY A 6 -18.22 -2.47 -2.82
CA GLY A 6 -17.33 -2.07 -3.91
C GLY A 6 -16.07 -1.30 -3.50
N VAL A 7 -15.07 -1.43 -4.38
CA VAL A 7 -13.78 -0.76 -4.28
C VAL A 7 -13.93 0.76 -4.37
N ALA A 8 -13.68 1.47 -3.27
CA ALA A 8 -13.54 2.93 -3.27
C ALA A 8 -12.05 3.28 -3.19
N GLY A 9 -11.53 3.91 -4.25
CA GLY A 9 -10.22 4.54 -4.26
C GLY A 9 -10.30 5.92 -3.63
N ILE A 10 -9.57 6.15 -2.55
CA ILE A 10 -9.44 7.49 -1.96
C ILE A 10 -8.31 8.24 -2.67
N ALA A 11 -8.65 9.28 -3.43
CA ALA A 11 -7.69 10.18 -4.07
C ALA A 11 -8.07 11.64 -3.78
N GLY A 12 -7.11 12.43 -3.27
CA GLY A 12 -7.24 13.89 -3.05
C GLY A 12 -7.14 14.34 -1.59
N ASP A 13 -6.35 15.40 -1.33
CA ASP A 13 -5.93 16.02 -0.04
C ASP A 13 -5.14 15.14 0.93
N SER A 14 -5.26 13.83 0.77
CA SER A 14 -4.60 12.81 1.58
C SER A 14 -3.30 12.29 0.97
N SER A 15 -2.71 12.95 -0.04
CA SER A 15 -1.44 12.50 -0.68
C SER A 15 -0.34 12.21 0.35
N GLY A 16 -0.16 13.08 1.36
CA GLY A 16 0.76 12.82 2.46
C GLY A 16 0.35 11.65 3.38
N ALA A 17 -0.95 11.40 3.57
CA ALA A 17 -1.43 10.24 4.32
C ALA A 17 -1.29 8.93 3.53
N ILE A 18 -1.54 8.97 2.22
CA ILE A 18 -1.37 7.86 1.28
C ILE A 18 0.12 7.49 1.17
N GLY A 19 1.00 8.47 0.98
CA GLY A 19 2.46 8.27 0.97
C GLY A 19 2.96 7.62 2.26
N ARG A 20 2.51 8.11 3.44
CA ARG A 20 2.82 7.47 4.73
C ARG A 20 2.29 6.05 4.84
N HIS A 21 1.06 5.80 4.39
CA HIS A 21 0.47 4.46 4.39
C HIS A 21 1.25 3.49 3.49
N ALA A 22 1.64 3.95 2.29
CA ALA A 22 2.46 3.19 1.36
C ALA A 22 3.84 2.90 1.94
N HIS A 23 4.52 3.90 2.51
CA HIS A 23 5.84 3.76 3.12
C HIS A 23 5.84 2.74 4.25
N LEU A 24 4.90 2.84 5.19
CA LEU A 24 4.79 1.89 6.31
C LEU A 24 4.49 0.46 5.86
N SER A 25 3.62 0.30 4.85
CA SER A 25 3.25 -1.02 4.33
C SER A 25 4.41 -1.66 3.55
N LEU A 26 5.05 -0.90 2.66
CA LEU A 26 6.19 -1.39 1.86
C LEU A 26 7.42 -1.70 2.72
N ARG A 27 7.66 -0.95 3.82
CA ARG A 27 8.72 -1.31 4.78
C ARG A 27 8.50 -2.67 5.40
N ARG A 28 7.26 -3.04 5.74
CA ARG A 28 6.94 -4.36 6.28
C ARG A 28 7.11 -5.45 5.23
N ILE A 29 6.63 -5.20 4.01
CA ILE A 29 6.77 -6.13 2.88
C ILE A 29 8.26 -6.37 2.58
N ARG A 30 9.09 -5.32 2.58
CA ARG A 30 10.54 -5.45 2.36
C ARG A 30 11.18 -6.46 3.31
N VAL A 31 10.86 -6.37 4.61
CA VAL A 31 11.41 -7.30 5.62
C VAL A 31 11.02 -8.75 5.30
N ALA A 32 9.76 -8.99 4.93
CA ALA A 32 9.28 -10.32 4.57
C ALA A 32 9.81 -10.81 3.20
N ALA A 33 10.12 -9.89 2.29
CA ALA A 33 10.49 -10.19 0.92
C ALA A 33 12.01 -10.35 0.71
N VAL A 34 12.86 -9.95 1.67
CA VAL A 34 14.32 -10.16 1.66
C VAL A 34 14.73 -11.58 1.23
N PRO A 35 14.15 -12.67 1.75
CA PRO A 35 14.55 -14.02 1.35
C PRO A 35 14.04 -14.45 -0.05
N ALA A 36 13.09 -13.73 -0.63
CA ALA A 36 12.39 -14.15 -1.85
C ALA A 36 12.69 -13.27 -3.09
N LEU A 37 13.23 -12.07 -2.90
CA LEU A 37 13.51 -11.13 -3.98
C LEU A 37 14.98 -11.16 -4.39
N VAL A 38 15.23 -11.00 -5.69
CA VAL A 38 16.58 -10.77 -6.21
C VAL A 38 17.14 -9.43 -5.72
N PRO A 39 18.48 -9.29 -5.59
CA PRO A 39 19.10 -8.08 -5.05
C PRO A 39 18.70 -6.79 -5.76
N GLU A 40 18.51 -6.82 -7.07
CA GLU A 40 18.09 -5.66 -7.89
C GLU A 40 16.71 -5.15 -7.46
N ASN A 41 15.75 -6.06 -7.24
CA ASN A 41 14.41 -5.70 -6.79
C ASN A 41 14.43 -5.18 -5.34
N LEU A 42 15.31 -5.71 -4.49
CA LEU A 42 15.51 -5.20 -3.14
C LEU A 42 16.14 -3.80 -3.13
N ALA A 43 17.05 -3.53 -4.07
CA ALA A 43 17.66 -2.21 -4.25
C ALA A 43 16.62 -1.18 -4.73
N ALA A 44 15.82 -1.53 -5.75
CA ALA A 44 14.72 -0.69 -6.22
C ALA A 44 13.68 -0.43 -5.12
N LEU A 45 13.30 -1.47 -4.35
CA LEU A 45 12.42 -1.30 -3.19
C LEU A 45 13.07 -0.46 -2.09
N GLY A 46 14.40 -0.52 -1.94
CA GLY A 46 15.16 0.33 -1.04
C GLY A 46 15.09 1.80 -1.42
N GLU A 47 15.30 2.12 -2.70
CA GLU A 47 15.23 3.47 -3.24
C GLU A 47 13.84 4.10 -3.08
N LEU A 48 12.78 3.33 -3.35
CA LEU A 48 11.39 3.77 -3.13
C LEU A 48 11.08 4.07 -1.66
N LEU A 49 11.80 3.45 -0.71
CA LEU A 49 11.61 3.61 0.73
C LEU A 49 12.54 4.65 1.36
N ASP A 50 13.55 5.11 0.63
CA ASP A 50 14.46 6.15 1.08
C ASP A 50 13.73 7.49 1.07
N VAL A 51 13.66 8.15 2.23
CA VAL A 51 12.96 9.44 2.39
C VAL A 51 13.73 10.62 1.79
N THR A 52 15.00 10.41 1.45
CA THR A 52 15.88 11.41 0.82
C THR A 52 15.96 11.24 -0.69
N SER A 53 15.53 10.08 -1.21
CA SER A 53 15.51 9.83 -2.65
C SER A 53 14.41 10.62 -3.33
N ALA A 54 14.71 11.17 -4.52
CA ALA A 54 13.71 11.80 -5.38
C ALA A 54 12.60 10.81 -5.80
N HIS A 55 12.90 9.50 -5.78
CA HIS A 55 11.97 8.43 -6.13
C HIS A 55 11.19 7.88 -4.94
N SER A 56 11.30 8.53 -3.76
CA SER A 56 10.57 8.10 -2.56
C SER A 56 9.07 8.05 -2.80
N VAL A 57 8.40 7.02 -2.27
CA VAL A 57 6.93 6.95 -2.28
C VAL A 57 6.26 8.10 -1.52
N LEU A 58 7.01 8.85 -0.71
CA LEU A 58 6.53 10.04 -0.03
C LEU A 58 6.37 11.26 -0.94
N HIS A 59 7.08 11.29 -2.08
CA HIS A 59 7.00 12.37 -3.06
C HIS A 59 5.98 12.09 -4.19
N ARG A 60 5.42 10.88 -4.20
CA ARG A 60 4.48 10.43 -5.23
C ARG A 60 3.06 10.87 -4.90
N ASP A 61 2.45 11.62 -5.82
CA ASP A 61 1.08 12.13 -5.75
C ASP A 61 0.08 11.32 -6.58
N ASP A 62 0.57 10.40 -7.41
CA ASP A 62 -0.20 9.47 -8.24
C ASP A 62 -0.66 8.20 -7.50
N LEU A 63 -0.44 8.12 -6.18
CA LEU A 63 -0.84 6.97 -5.37
C LEU A 63 -2.30 7.04 -4.96
N VAL A 64 -2.99 5.90 -5.07
CA VAL A 64 -4.37 5.72 -4.63
C VAL A 64 -4.45 4.50 -3.72
N VAL A 65 -5.08 4.64 -2.55
CA VAL A 65 -5.35 3.48 -1.68
C VAL A 65 -6.66 2.84 -2.08
N ARG A 66 -6.56 1.58 -2.50
CA ARG A 66 -7.70 0.72 -2.78
C ARG A 66 -8.15 0.04 -1.49
N THR A 67 -9.36 0.36 -1.01
CA THR A 67 -9.96 -0.36 0.12
C THR A 67 -11.05 -1.29 -0.37
N GLU A 68 -11.03 -2.54 0.10
CA GLU A 68 -12.08 -3.53 -0.14
C GLU A 68 -12.59 -4.03 1.21
N ARG A 69 -13.92 -4.04 1.40
CA ARG A 69 -14.56 -4.52 2.63
C ARG A 69 -15.43 -5.73 2.31
N THR A 70 -15.02 -6.89 2.82
CA THR A 70 -15.84 -8.10 2.84
C THR A 70 -16.78 -8.03 4.02
N VAL A 71 -18.08 -7.91 3.77
CA VAL A 71 -19.12 -7.99 4.82
C VAL A 71 -19.81 -9.35 4.79
N TRP A 72 -19.92 -9.95 5.96
CA TRP A 72 -20.63 -11.20 6.20
C TRP A 72 -21.99 -10.87 6.79
N THR A 73 -23.07 -11.20 6.07
CA THR A 73 -24.41 -11.13 6.67
C THR A 73 -24.63 -12.39 7.51
N ALA A 74 -24.65 -12.25 8.84
CA ALA A 74 -25.16 -13.30 9.71
C ALA A 74 -26.68 -13.36 9.55
N GLY A 75 -27.17 -14.38 8.84
CA GLY A 75 -28.60 -14.68 8.83
C GLY A 75 -28.98 -15.25 10.20
N ARG A 76 -29.85 -14.58 10.95
CA ARG A 76 -30.66 -15.24 11.98
C ARG A 76 -31.88 -15.82 11.26
N THR A 77 -31.98 -17.14 11.24
CA THR A 77 -33.22 -17.87 10.94
C THR A 77 -34.11 -17.90 12.15
#